data_AF-A0AAV5JD69-F1
#
_entry.id   AF-A0AAV5JD69-F1
#
_cell.length_a   1.000
_cell.length_b   1.000
_cell.length_c   1.000
_cell.angle_alpha   90.00
_cell.angle_beta   90.00
_cell.angle_gamma   90.00
#
_symmetry.space_group_name_H-M   'P 1'
#
loop_
_entity.id
_entity.type
_entity.pdbx_description
1 polymer ?
#
loop_
_entity_poly.entity_id
_entity_poly.type
_entity_poly.pdbx_seq_one_letter_code
_entity_poly.pdbx_strand_id
1 'polypeptide(L)'
;MARGHSSSILLRKQNAVRRKMKRLRLEMEEINIDQKQIRKDQRDLRGKLEHINEQCVQLRQEMEVVAKQKARNQLLLNLTFRVLKARQAGDFATAISLTRILRQVIQNRGANEGNASDDIK
;
A
#
# COMPACT_ATOMS: atom_id res chain seq x y z
N MET A 1 -23.12 77.27 -2.69
CA MET A 1 -23.45 76.06 -3.49
C MET A 1 -22.60 74.81 -3.16
N ALA A 2 -21.71 74.80 -2.15
CA ALA A 2 -20.79 73.68 -1.90
C ALA A 2 -21.35 72.45 -1.14
N ARG A 3 -22.48 72.57 -0.43
CA ARG A 3 -22.98 71.49 0.46
C ARG A 3 -23.56 70.27 -0.27
N GLY A 4 -24.11 70.44 -1.47
CA GLY A 4 -24.66 69.33 -2.27
C GLY A 4 -23.60 68.44 -2.94
N HIS A 5 -22.43 69.00 -3.27
CA HIS A 5 -21.34 68.28 -3.91
C HIS A 5 -20.68 67.26 -2.97
N SER A 6 -20.46 67.63 -1.70
CA SER A 6 -19.90 66.70 -0.69
C SER A 6 -20.82 65.52 -0.39
N SER A 7 -22.14 65.71 -0.35
CA SER A 7 -23.11 64.62 -0.12
C SER A 7 -23.11 63.60 -1.28
N SER A 8 -23.02 64.06 -2.52
CA SER A 8 -22.93 63.20 -3.71
C SER A 8 -21.65 62.35 -3.74
N ILE A 9 -20.51 62.92 -3.32
CA ILE A 9 -19.23 62.21 -3.25
C ILE A 9 -19.26 61.11 -2.17
N LEU A 10 -19.84 61.39 -1.00
CA LEU A 10 -19.99 60.40 0.08
C LEU A 10 -20.88 59.22 -0.34
N LEU A 11 -22.01 59.50 -1.01
CA LEU A 11 -22.91 58.47 -1.52
C LEU A 11 -22.23 57.57 -2.57
N ARG A 12 -21.40 58.16 -3.46
CA ARG A 12 -20.59 57.40 -4.43
C ARG A 12 -19.58 56.47 -3.75
N LYS A 13 -18.87 56.96 -2.72
CA LYS A 13 -17.93 56.14 -1.93
C LYS A 13 -18.65 54.99 -1.22
N GLN A 14 -19.80 55.25 -0.61
CA GLN A 14 -20.61 54.22 0.05
C GLN A 14 -21.08 53.14 -0.92
N ASN A 15 -21.54 53.53 -2.11
CA ASN A 15 -21.95 52.60 -3.17
C ASN A 15 -20.77 51.77 -3.69
N ALA A 16 -19.57 52.35 -3.82
CA ALA A 16 -18.37 51.62 -4.21
C ALA A 16 -17.98 50.55 -3.16
N VAL A 17 -18.03 50.90 -1.88
CA VAL A 17 -17.80 49.96 -0.77
C VAL A 17 -18.83 48.84 -0.78
N ARG A 18 -20.12 49.15 -0.95
CA ARG A 18 -21.19 48.14 -1.02
C ARG A 18 -21.00 47.16 -2.18
N ARG A 19 -20.58 47.66 -3.35
CA ARG A 19 -20.27 46.81 -4.52
C ARG A 19 -19.07 45.88 -4.26
N LYS A 20 -18.00 46.39 -3.65
CA LYS A 20 -16.84 45.59 -3.24
C LYS A 20 -17.24 44.51 -2.23
N MET A 21 -18.01 44.87 -1.21
CA MET A 21 -18.52 43.93 -0.21
C MET A 21 -19.37 42.82 -0.84
N LYS A 22 -20.23 43.16 -1.81
CA LYS A 22 -21.04 42.17 -2.52
C LYS A 22 -20.17 41.19 -3.32
N ARG A 23 -19.12 41.69 -3.97
CA ARG A 23 -18.17 40.84 -4.72
C ARG A 23 -17.41 39.90 -3.78
N LEU A 24 -16.85 40.42 -2.70
CA LEU A 24 -16.13 39.62 -1.70
C LEU A 24 -17.01 38.51 -1.13
N ARG A 25 -18.30 38.78 -0.87
CA ARG A 25 -19.23 37.75 -0.41
C ARG A 25 -19.45 36.63 -1.43
N LEU A 26 -19.50 36.95 -2.72
CA LEU A 26 -19.65 35.94 -3.77
C LEU A 26 -18.37 35.09 -3.89
N GLU A 27 -17.20 35.72 -3.91
CA GLU A 27 -15.91 35.03 -3.92
C GLU A 27 -15.74 34.13 -2.69
N MET A 28 -16.15 34.60 -1.50
CA MET A 28 -16.13 33.79 -0.28
C MET A 28 -17.06 32.58 -0.36
N GLU A 29 -18.22 32.70 -0.99
CA GLU A 29 -19.15 31.58 -1.16
C GLU A 29 -18.59 30.54 -2.13
N GLU A 30 -17.98 30.98 -3.23
CA GLU A 30 -17.28 30.12 -4.19
C GLU A 30 -16.13 29.36 -3.52
N ILE A 31 -15.27 30.06 -2.76
CA ILE A 31 -14.20 29.45 -1.97
C ILE A 31 -14.76 28.42 -0.97
N ASN A 32 -15.91 28.68 -0.35
CA ASN A 32 -16.53 27.74 0.60
C ASN A 32 -16.97 26.45 -0.11
N ILE A 33 -17.56 26.58 -1.30
CA ILE A 33 -17.96 25.44 -2.14
C ILE A 33 -16.72 24.61 -2.52
N ASP A 34 -15.67 25.26 -3.00
CA ASP A 34 -14.41 24.60 -3.38
C ASP A 34 -13.78 23.88 -2.19
N GLN A 35 -13.72 24.54 -1.02
CA GLN A 35 -13.19 23.92 0.20
C GLN A 35 -14.00 22.70 0.64
N LYS A 36 -15.32 22.71 0.49
CA LYS A 36 -16.17 21.53 0.78
C LYS A 36 -15.84 20.38 -0.18
N GLN A 37 -15.66 20.68 -1.47
CA GLN A 37 -15.31 19.68 -2.47
C GLN A 37 -13.93 19.09 -2.21
N ILE A 38 -12.91 19.93 -1.97
CA ILE A 38 -11.56 19.50 -1.61
C ILE A 38 -11.57 18.56 -0.40
N ARG A 39 -12.32 18.91 0.66
CA ARG A 39 -12.42 18.05 1.85
C ARG A 39 -13.07 16.71 1.56
N LYS A 40 -14.04 16.66 0.64
CA LYS A 40 -14.65 15.41 0.19
C LYS A 40 -13.62 14.55 -0.55
N ASP A 41 -12.96 15.14 -1.54
CA ASP A 41 -11.97 14.44 -2.36
C ASP A 41 -10.80 13.92 -1.51
N GLN A 42 -10.35 14.69 -0.51
CA GLN A 42 -9.33 14.26 0.44
C GLN A 42 -9.76 13.06 1.29
N ARG A 43 -11.04 12.98 1.71
CA ARG A 43 -11.55 11.82 2.44
C ARG A 43 -11.60 10.59 1.53
N ASP A 44 -12.08 10.75 0.32
CA ASP A 44 -12.16 9.65 -0.65
C ASP A 44 -10.76 9.15 -1.03
N LEU A 45 -9.80 10.05 -1.23
CA LEU A 45 -8.40 9.70 -1.49
C LEU A 45 -7.77 8.97 -0.30
N ARG A 46 -8.04 9.40 0.93
CA ARG A 46 -7.55 8.73 2.14
C ARG A 46 -8.05 7.29 2.22
N GLY A 47 -9.34 7.06 2.00
CA GLY A 47 -9.91 5.71 2.01
C GLY A 47 -9.28 4.81 0.94
N LYS A 48 -9.03 5.34 -0.26
CA LYS A 48 -8.31 4.60 -1.32
C LYS A 48 -6.88 4.25 -0.92
N LEU A 49 -6.16 5.19 -0.29
CA LEU A 49 -4.79 4.96 0.18
C LEU A 49 -4.73 3.92 1.31
N GLU A 50 -5.68 3.94 2.24
CA GLU A 50 -5.80 2.93 3.29
C GLU A 50 -6.02 1.54 2.70
N HIS A 51 -6.94 1.40 1.73
CA HIS A 51 -7.17 0.15 1.04
C HIS A 51 -5.93 -0.36 0.27
N ILE A 52 -5.23 0.52 -0.44
CA ILE A 52 -3.97 0.16 -1.11
C ILE A 52 -2.93 -0.31 -0.09
N ASN A 53 -2.84 0.35 1.06
CA ASN A 53 -1.89 -0.03 2.10
C ASN A 53 -2.19 -1.41 2.67
N GLU A 54 -3.47 -1.74 2.92
CA GLU A 54 -3.90 -3.08 3.32
C GLU A 54 -3.50 -4.14 2.29
N GLN A 55 -3.75 -3.89 1.00
CA GLN A 55 -3.34 -4.78 -0.09
C GLN A 55 -1.81 -4.96 -0.13
N CYS A 56 -1.05 -3.88 0.07
CA CYS A 56 0.41 -3.96 0.14
C CYS A 56 0.90 -4.82 1.31
N VAL A 57 0.24 -4.79 2.47
CA VAL A 57 0.58 -5.64 3.61
C VAL A 57 0.31 -7.11 3.27
N GLN A 58 -0.85 -7.42 2.69
CA GLN A 58 -1.19 -8.78 2.26
C GLN A 58 -0.19 -9.32 1.23
N LEU A 59 0.12 -8.54 0.19
CA LEU A 59 1.08 -8.92 -0.84
C LEU A 59 2.48 -9.20 -0.27
N ARG A 60 2.91 -8.45 0.76
CA ARG A 60 4.20 -8.71 1.42
C ARG A 60 4.19 -10.04 2.18
N GLN A 61 3.09 -10.37 2.85
CA GLN A 61 2.93 -11.64 3.55
C GLN A 61 2.94 -12.82 2.57
N GLU A 62 2.17 -12.72 1.48
CA GLU A 62 2.16 -13.72 0.41
C GLU A 62 3.56 -13.91 -0.21
N MET A 63 4.25 -12.80 -0.49
CA MET A 63 5.61 -12.83 -1.04
C MET A 63 6.59 -13.50 -0.08
N GLU A 64 6.47 -13.30 1.23
CA GLU A 64 7.31 -13.97 2.23
C GLU A 64 7.10 -15.48 2.21
N VAL A 65 5.84 -15.94 2.10
CA VAL A 65 5.50 -17.37 1.98
C VAL A 65 6.14 -17.95 0.72
N VAL A 66 5.97 -17.28 -0.43
CA VAL A 66 6.56 -17.72 -1.71
C VAL A 66 8.08 -17.72 -1.65
N ALA A 67 8.70 -16.71 -1.04
CA ALA A 67 10.16 -16.64 -0.89
C ALA A 67 10.71 -17.78 -0.02
N LYS A 68 10.05 -18.08 1.11
CA LYS A 68 10.37 -19.24 1.95
C LYS A 68 10.24 -20.55 1.16
N GLN A 69 9.17 -20.70 0.39
CA GLN A 69 8.98 -21.88 -0.44
C GLN A 69 10.03 -22.01 -1.54
N LYS A 70 10.40 -20.90 -2.19
CA LYS A 70 11.46 -20.84 -3.20
C LYS A 70 12.80 -21.30 -2.63
N ALA A 71 13.21 -20.75 -1.48
CA ALA A 71 14.47 -21.12 -0.83
C ALA A 71 14.52 -22.62 -0.48
N ARG A 72 13.41 -23.18 0.00
CA ARG A 72 13.27 -24.62 0.28
C ARG A 72 13.37 -25.46 -0.99
N ASN A 73 12.66 -25.08 -2.06
CA ASN A 73 12.71 -25.80 -3.34
C ASN A 73 14.13 -25.79 -3.91
N GLN A 74 14.84 -24.65 -3.83
CA GLN A 74 16.24 -24.56 -4.24
C GLN A 74 17.15 -25.49 -3.43
N LEU A 75 16.97 -25.56 -2.11
CA LEU A 75 17.70 -26.49 -1.24
C LEU A 75 17.46 -27.95 -1.66
N LEU A 76 16.19 -28.33 -1.85
CA LEU A 76 15.81 -29.69 -2.28
C LEU A 76 16.42 -30.05 -3.64
N LEU A 77 16.35 -29.14 -4.61
CA LEU A 77 16.92 -29.34 -5.93
C LEU A 77 18.44 -29.53 -5.86
N ASN A 78 19.14 -28.67 -5.11
CA ASN A 78 20.58 -28.78 -4.91
C ASN A 78 20.98 -30.10 -4.25
N LEU A 79 20.26 -30.53 -3.20
CA LEU A 79 20.53 -31.82 -2.55
C LEU A 79 20.31 -32.99 -3.51
N THR A 80 19.21 -32.97 -4.26
CA THR A 80 18.90 -34.01 -5.25
C THR A 80 19.97 -34.09 -6.32
N PHE A 81 20.42 -32.95 -6.84
CA PHE A 81 21.49 -32.88 -7.81
C PHE A 81 22.81 -33.45 -7.26
N ARG A 82 23.17 -33.12 -6.02
CA ARG A 82 24.37 -33.67 -5.36
C ARG A 82 24.30 -35.19 -5.17
N VAL A 83 23.12 -35.73 -4.83
CA VAL A 83 22.91 -37.19 -4.76
C VAL A 83 23.15 -37.84 -6.13
N LEU A 84 22.56 -37.28 -7.18
CA LEU A 84 22.74 -37.80 -8.54
C LEU A 84 24.21 -37.77 -8.97
N LYS A 85 24.92 -36.67 -8.67
CA LYS A 85 26.34 -36.53 -8.97
C LYS A 85 27.20 -37.55 -8.22
N ALA A 86 26.92 -37.79 -6.93
CA ALA A 86 27.63 -38.79 -6.13
C ALA A 86 27.41 -40.21 -6.68
N ARG A 87 26.17 -40.54 -7.06
CA ARG A 87 25.85 -41.82 -7.72
C ARG A 87 26.57 -41.97 -9.05
N GLN A 88 26.59 -40.92 -9.88
CA GLN A 88 27.31 -40.92 -11.16
C GLN A 88 28.81 -41.15 -10.99
N ALA A 89 29.41 -40.62 -9.91
CA ALA A 89 30.81 -40.80 -9.57
C ALA A 89 31.13 -42.14 -8.87
N GLY A 90 30.13 -43.00 -8.60
CA GLY A 90 30.29 -44.24 -7.86
C GLY A 90 30.50 -44.07 -6.35
N ASP A 91 30.36 -42.85 -5.81
CA ASP A 91 30.47 -42.56 -4.39
C ASP A 91 29.13 -42.81 -3.67
N PHE A 92 28.84 -44.09 -3.43
CA PHE A 92 27.61 -44.52 -2.78
C PHE A 92 27.54 -44.13 -1.31
N ALA A 93 28.68 -44.03 -0.60
CA ALA A 93 28.70 -43.60 0.79
C ALA A 93 28.18 -42.17 0.94
N THR A 94 28.69 -41.25 0.11
CA THR A 94 28.20 -39.86 0.05
C THR A 94 26.75 -39.80 -0.43
N ALA A 95 26.38 -40.59 -1.45
CA ALA A 95 25.01 -40.62 -1.95
C ALA A 95 24.00 -41.07 -0.88
N ILE A 96 24.33 -42.08 -0.06
CA ILE A 96 23.49 -42.55 1.05
C ILE A 96 23.35 -41.46 2.11
N SER A 97 24.46 -40.83 2.50
CA SER A 97 24.48 -39.73 3.48
C SER A 97 23.59 -38.56 3.03
N LEU A 98 23.76 -38.09 1.79
CA LEU A 98 22.95 -37.02 1.21
C LEU A 98 21.47 -37.40 1.06
N THR A 99 21.18 -38.67 0.73
CA THR A 99 19.79 -39.17 0.64
C THR A 99 19.11 -39.15 2.01
N ARG A 100 19.84 -39.48 3.09
CA ARG A 100 19.33 -39.40 4.46
C ARG A 100 18.99 -37.96 4.84
N ILE A 101 19.87 -37.01 4.52
CA ILE A 101 19.64 -35.57 4.73
C ILE A 101 18.43 -35.09 3.94
N LEU A 102 18.33 -35.44 2.66
CA LEU A 102 17.19 -35.08 1.81
C LEU A 102 15.87 -35.58 2.40
N ARG A 103 15.83 -36.81 2.91
CA ARG A 103 14.65 -37.37 3.57
C ARG A 103 14.25 -36.56 4.80
N GLN A 104 15.21 -36.15 5.62
CA GLN A 104 14.94 -35.32 6.80
C GLN A 104 14.39 -33.95 6.41
N VAL A 105 14.94 -33.30 5.38
CA VAL A 105 14.44 -32.02 4.87
C VAL A 105 13.00 -32.13 4.34
N ILE A 106 12.68 -33.24 3.65
CA ILE A 106 11.32 -33.51 3.16
C ILE A 106 10.36 -33.80 4.33
N GLN A 107 10.76 -34.54 5.36
CA GLN A 107 9.92 -34.84 6.52
C GLN A 107 9.58 -33.58 7.31
N ASN A 108 10.53 -32.66 7.45
CA ASN A 108 10.32 -31.37 8.10
C ASN A 108 9.34 -30.46 7.32
N ARG A 109 8.96 -30.81 6.09
CA ARG A 109 7.95 -30.10 5.29
C ARG A 109 6.53 -30.31 5.83
N GLY A 110 6.15 -31.55 6.11
CA GLY A 110 4.79 -31.91 6.54
C GLY A 110 4.43 -31.41 7.95
N ALA A 111 5.42 -31.21 8.83
CA ALA A 111 5.18 -30.74 10.20
C ALA A 111 4.85 -29.24 10.29
N ASN A 112 5.26 -28.43 9.30
CA ASN A 112 5.05 -26.98 9.30
C ASN A 112 3.80 -26.55 8.52
N GLU A 113 3.30 -27.38 7.60
CA GLU A 113 2.10 -27.10 6.80
C GLU A 113 0.79 -27.36 7.59
N GLY A 114 0.83 -28.16 8.67
CA GLY A 114 -0.33 -28.43 9.54
C GLY A 114 -0.71 -27.32 10.52
N ASN A 115 0.19 -26.39 10.82
CA ASN A 115 -0.05 -25.30 11.78
C ASN A 115 -0.58 -24.01 11.14
N ALA A 116 -0.56 -23.89 9.81
CA ALA A 116 -0.98 -22.67 9.10
C ALA A 116 -2.49 -22.67 8.76
N SER A 117 -3.20 -23.78 8.97
CA SER A 117 -4.62 -23.90 8.62
C SER A 117 -5.57 -23.40 9.74
N ASP A 118 -5.08 -23.20 10.97
CA ASP A 118 -5.92 -22.81 12.11
C ASP A 118 -6.02 -21.29 12.31
N ASP A 119 -5.23 -20.48 11.58
CA ASP A 119 -5.19 -19.02 11.74
C ASP A 119 -6.05 -18.23 10.72
N ILE A 120 -6.93 -18.92 9.97
CA ILE A 120 -7.83 -18.28 8.98
C ILE A 120 -9.32 -18.52 9.35
N LYS A 121 -9.70 -18.25 10.60
CA LYS A 121 -11.12 -18.12 11.00
C LYS A 121 -11.45 -16.73 11.50
#